data_AF-A0A6A8MT90-F1
#
_entry.id   AF-A0A6A8MT90-F1
#
_cell.length_a   1.000
_cell.length_b   1.000
_cell.length_c   1.000
_cell.angle_alpha   90.00
_cell.angle_beta   90.00
_cell.angle_gamma   90.00
#
_symmetry.space_group_name_H-M   'P 1'
#
loop_
_entity.id
_entity.type
_entity.pdbx_description
1 polymer ?
#
loop_
_entity_poly.entity_id
_entity_poly.type
_entity_poly.pdbx_seq_one_letter_code
_entity_poly.pdbx_strand_id
1 'polypeptide(L)'
;TGNASDNFERRAPGTAGMKEGVRYQIYESSDGHVLFMASEREFWENFCRGVDRIDLFERWPGEKFADHARNNTELRTELRKIFLTRTSAEWISWSSEVNTPIAPVNTPENIARDPQFQHRLPWITQDRLGADQLPTPIQVLDHEQPIPDRAPTVGQHTDSVLAEILGYDSDQISELRAAGVFGTAK
;
A
#
# COMPACT_ATOMS: atom_id res chain seq x y z
N THR A 1 21.69 -4.81 8.08
CA THR A 1 22.64 -3.77 7.62
C THR A 1 21.95 -2.92 6.57
N GLY A 2 22.35 -1.67 6.36
CA GLY A 2 21.84 -0.88 5.22
C GLY A 2 22.36 -1.44 3.89
N ASN A 3 21.86 -0.91 2.77
CA ASN A 3 22.35 -1.24 1.43
C ASN A 3 23.48 -0.27 1.01
N ALA A 4 24.14 -0.57 -0.12
CA ALA A 4 25.27 0.23 -0.61
C ALA A 4 24.89 1.70 -0.92
N SER A 5 23.66 1.94 -1.40
CA SER A 5 23.15 3.29 -1.68
C SER A 5 22.97 4.16 -0.42
N ASP A 6 22.89 3.53 0.76
CA ASP A 6 22.79 4.21 2.05
C ASP A 6 24.07 4.09 2.88
N ASN A 7 25.24 3.88 2.24
CA ASN A 7 26.53 3.68 2.91
C ASN A 7 26.49 2.57 3.99
N PHE A 8 25.66 1.54 3.77
CA PHE A 8 25.44 0.44 4.69
C PHE A 8 24.84 0.84 6.06
N GLU A 9 24.39 2.08 6.21
CA GLU A 9 23.76 2.55 7.43
C GLU A 9 22.35 1.96 7.57
N ARG A 10 22.12 1.21 8.66
CA ARG A 10 20.79 0.66 8.94
C ARG A 10 19.92 1.74 9.57
N ARG A 11 18.92 2.22 8.82
CA ARG A 11 17.89 3.11 9.37
C ARG A 11 17.01 2.40 10.39
N ALA A 12 16.60 3.12 11.43
CA ALA A 12 15.59 2.64 12.35
C ALA A 12 14.24 2.48 11.62
N PRO A 13 13.52 1.36 11.81
CA PRO A 13 12.18 1.20 11.25
C PRO A 13 11.27 2.39 11.61
N GLY A 14 10.44 2.84 10.66
CA GLY A 14 9.45 3.91 10.90
C GLY A 14 10.00 5.34 11.01
N THR A 15 11.31 5.55 10.90
CA THR A 15 11.91 6.91 10.97
C THR A 15 12.10 7.58 9.60
N ALA A 16 12.03 6.81 8.51
CA ALA A 16 12.22 7.31 7.15
C ALA A 16 10.86 7.58 6.47
N GLY A 17 10.37 8.82 6.58
CA GLY A 17 9.28 9.30 5.74
C GLY A 17 9.81 9.74 4.37
N MET A 18 8.95 9.77 3.36
CA MET A 18 9.26 10.31 2.03
C MET A 18 9.56 11.83 2.04
N LYS A 19 9.40 12.51 3.19
CA LYS A 19 9.41 13.98 3.30
C LYS A 19 10.72 14.66 2.90
N GLU A 20 11.85 13.97 3.03
CA GLU A 20 13.16 14.52 2.70
C GLU A 20 13.57 14.26 1.25
N GLY A 21 12.99 13.23 0.62
CA GLY A 21 13.35 12.77 -0.72
C GLY A 21 12.67 13.60 -1.80
N VAL A 22 13.36 14.61 -2.32
CA VAL A 22 12.82 15.51 -3.34
C VAL A 22 12.41 14.79 -4.63
N ARG A 23 13.10 13.71 -4.98
CA ARG A 23 12.78 12.82 -6.12
C ARG A 23 12.02 11.54 -5.74
N TYR A 24 11.62 11.42 -4.48
CA TYR A 24 10.86 10.28 -3.96
C TYR A 24 9.87 10.77 -2.91
N GLN A 25 8.80 11.43 -3.34
CA GLN A 25 7.78 11.99 -2.45
C GLN A 25 6.46 12.28 -3.15
N ILE A 26 5.47 12.62 -2.33
CA ILE A 26 4.17 13.07 -2.79
C ILE A 26 4.24 14.56 -3.18
N TYR A 27 3.72 14.89 -4.35
CA TYR A 27 3.50 16.26 -4.80
C TYR A 27 2.02 16.50 -5.06
N GLU A 28 1.59 17.74 -4.81
CA GLU A 28 0.27 18.24 -5.16
C GLU A 28 0.20 18.43 -6.69
N SER A 29 -0.81 17.83 -7.31
CA SER A 29 -1.21 18.08 -8.69
C SER A 29 -2.31 19.16 -8.72
N SER A 30 -2.81 19.55 -9.89
CA SER A 30 -3.85 20.58 -9.96
C SER A 30 -5.19 20.19 -9.31
N ASP A 31 -5.44 18.88 -9.12
CA ASP A 31 -6.71 18.33 -8.60
C ASP A 31 -6.53 17.32 -7.46
N GLY A 32 -5.31 17.12 -6.97
CA GLY A 32 -5.02 16.11 -5.96
C GLY A 32 -3.54 15.93 -5.69
N HIS A 33 -3.10 14.67 -5.69
CA HIS A 33 -1.72 14.32 -5.40
C HIS A 33 -1.22 13.18 -6.28
N VAL A 34 0.09 13.17 -6.54
CA VAL A 34 0.82 12.07 -7.19
C VAL A 34 2.07 11.72 -6.39
N LEU A 35 2.46 10.45 -6.43
CA LEU A 35 3.72 9.98 -5.88
C LEU A 35 4.78 10.00 -6.98
N PHE A 36 5.78 10.87 -6.85
CA PHE A 36 6.93 10.94 -7.75
C PHE A 36 8.08 10.09 -7.22
N MET A 37 8.67 9.24 -8.07
CA MET A 37 9.66 8.23 -7.65
C MET A 37 10.92 8.19 -8.52
N ALA A 38 11.27 9.26 -9.24
CA ALA A 38 12.40 9.27 -10.17
C ALA A 38 13.76 9.40 -9.46
N SER A 39 14.14 8.40 -8.65
CA SER A 39 15.37 8.40 -7.85
C SER A 39 16.59 7.86 -8.61
N GLU A 40 16.38 7.13 -9.70
CA GLU A 40 17.41 6.75 -10.64
C GLU A 40 17.64 7.86 -11.67
N ARG A 41 18.92 8.10 -12.00
CA ARG A 41 19.32 9.15 -12.95
C ARG A 41 18.57 9.12 -14.27
N GLU A 42 18.34 7.93 -14.83
CA GLU A 42 17.64 7.77 -16.11
C GLU A 42 16.19 8.28 -16.03
N PHE A 43 15.44 7.89 -15.00
CA PHE A 43 14.06 8.34 -14.80
C PHE A 43 13.97 9.84 -14.51
N TRP A 44 14.97 10.39 -13.80
CA TRP A 44 15.07 11.81 -13.54
C TRP A 44 15.36 12.62 -14.81
N GLU A 45 16.28 12.14 -15.65
CA GLU A 45 16.58 12.73 -16.95
C GLU A 45 15.34 12.73 -17.85
N ASN A 46 14.66 11.59 -17.95
CA ASN A 46 13.43 11.43 -18.73
C ASN A 46 12.34 12.41 -18.28
N PHE A 47 12.14 12.54 -16.96
CA PHE A 47 11.21 13.52 -16.41
C PHE A 47 11.58 14.94 -16.85
N CYS A 48 12.83 15.36 -16.64
CA CYS A 48 13.29 16.70 -16.99
C CYS A 48 13.13 17.02 -18.47
N ARG A 49 13.46 16.06 -19.34
CA ARG A 49 13.26 16.20 -20.80
C ARG A 49 11.78 16.35 -21.14
N GLY A 50 10.92 15.48 -20.60
CA GLY A 50 9.51 15.49 -20.97
C GLY A 50 8.71 16.68 -20.42
N VAL A 51 9.21 17.40 -19.40
CA VAL A 51 8.61 18.66 -18.93
C VAL A 51 9.35 19.89 -19.48
N ASP A 52 10.25 19.72 -20.46
CA ASP A 52 11.05 20.78 -21.07
C ASP A 52 11.89 21.59 -20.05
N ARG A 53 12.39 20.91 -19.01
CA ARG A 53 13.22 21.48 -17.94
C ARG A 53 14.54 20.74 -17.79
N ILE A 54 15.23 20.52 -18.91
CA ILE A 54 16.55 19.85 -18.91
C ILE A 54 17.59 20.59 -18.06
N ASP A 55 17.41 21.90 -17.85
CA ASP A 55 18.22 22.72 -16.94
C ASP A 55 18.23 22.18 -15.49
N LEU A 56 17.13 21.55 -15.05
CA LEU A 56 17.06 20.92 -13.73
C LEU A 56 17.98 19.70 -13.63
N PHE A 57 18.07 18.91 -14.71
CA PHE A 57 18.98 17.77 -14.78
C PHE A 57 20.43 18.22 -14.87
N GLU A 58 20.73 19.24 -15.67
CA GLU A 58 22.10 19.79 -15.76
C GLU A 58 22.58 20.33 -14.42
N ARG A 59 21.70 21.01 -13.67
CA ARG A 59 22.01 21.55 -12.35
C ARG A 59 22.09 20.47 -11.27
N TRP A 60 21.21 19.47 -11.31
CA TRP A 60 21.11 18.40 -10.32
C TRP A 60 20.98 17.03 -11.00
N PRO A 61 22.05 16.48 -11.60
CA PRO A 61 21.97 15.28 -12.45
C PRO A 61 21.63 14.02 -11.66
N GLY A 62 21.97 13.99 -10.37
CA GLY A 62 21.84 12.84 -9.49
C GLY A 62 22.74 11.66 -9.80
N GLU A 63 22.65 10.65 -8.95
CA GLU A 63 23.41 9.40 -9.06
C GLU A 63 22.67 8.31 -9.84
N LYS A 64 23.43 7.32 -10.32
CA LYS A 64 22.89 6.21 -11.11
C LYS A 64 21.71 5.50 -10.44
N PHE A 65 21.76 5.32 -9.12
CA PHE A 65 20.75 4.60 -8.35
C PHE A 65 20.41 5.31 -7.05
N ALA A 66 19.12 5.28 -6.67
CA ALA A 66 18.62 5.66 -5.34
C ALA A 66 19.02 7.07 -4.84
N ASP A 67 19.15 8.05 -5.73
CA ASP A 67 19.40 9.43 -5.34
C ASP A 67 18.10 10.23 -5.19
N HIS A 68 17.68 10.37 -3.94
CA HIS A 68 16.46 11.07 -3.59
C HIS A 68 16.60 12.61 -3.57
N ALA A 69 17.78 13.19 -3.87
CA ALA A 69 18.06 14.63 -3.75
C ALA A 69 17.66 15.18 -2.36
N ARG A 70 18.09 14.49 -1.29
CA ARG A 70 17.61 14.77 0.07
C ARG A 70 17.79 16.23 0.46
N ASN A 71 16.74 16.81 1.02
CA ASN A 71 16.73 18.18 1.56
C ASN A 71 17.03 19.30 0.54
N ASN A 72 17.02 19.03 -0.77
CA ASN A 72 17.17 20.05 -1.81
C ASN A 72 15.90 20.93 -1.93
N THR A 73 15.82 21.97 -1.12
CA THR A 73 14.67 22.89 -1.03
C THR A 73 14.41 23.65 -2.33
N GLU A 74 15.46 24.00 -3.08
CA GLU A 74 15.33 24.71 -4.35
C GLU A 74 14.68 23.82 -5.41
N LEU A 75 15.20 22.60 -5.62
CA LEU A 75 14.61 21.66 -6.57
C LEU A 75 13.16 21.32 -6.20
N ARG A 76 12.88 21.11 -4.91
CA ARG A 76 11.51 20.87 -4.43
C ARG A 76 10.56 22.03 -4.76
N THR A 77 11.05 23.27 -4.70
CA THR A 77 10.24 24.45 -5.05
C THR A 77 9.89 24.45 -6.53
N GLU A 78 10.83 24.11 -7.40
CA GLU A 78 10.60 23.98 -8.84
C GLU A 78 9.63 22.83 -9.15
N LEU A 79 9.83 21.65 -8.55
CA LEU A 79 8.96 20.50 -8.77
C LEU A 79 7.53 20.76 -8.30
N ARG A 80 7.33 21.45 -7.17
CA ARG A 80 5.98 21.86 -6.74
C ARG A 80 5.25 22.70 -7.78
N LYS A 81 5.93 23.65 -8.41
CA LYS A 81 5.33 24.46 -9.49
C LYS A 81 4.98 23.59 -10.69
N ILE A 82 5.87 22.68 -11.08
CA ILE A 82 5.68 21.78 -12.21
C ILE A 82 4.46 20.89 -11.98
N PHE A 83 4.39 20.16 -10.85
CA PHE A 83 3.29 19.22 -10.61
C PHE A 83 1.91 19.88 -10.56
N LEU A 84 1.80 21.13 -10.13
CA LEU A 84 0.53 21.89 -10.17
C LEU A 84 0.01 22.20 -11.59
N THR A 85 0.80 21.99 -12.65
CA THR A 85 0.40 22.35 -14.02
C THR A 85 -0.55 21.35 -14.68
N ARG A 86 -0.70 20.13 -14.14
CA ARG A 86 -1.52 19.06 -14.70
C ARG A 86 -2.28 18.33 -13.60
N THR A 87 -3.38 17.69 -13.97
CA THR A 87 -4.14 16.80 -13.09
C THR A 87 -3.34 15.53 -12.77
N SER A 88 -3.71 14.82 -11.70
CA SER A 88 -3.10 13.52 -11.38
C SER A 88 -3.23 12.53 -12.54
N ALA A 89 -4.39 12.50 -13.21
CA ALA A 89 -4.63 11.60 -14.34
C ALA A 89 -3.72 11.90 -15.55
N GLU A 90 -3.55 13.18 -15.89
CA GLU A 90 -2.62 13.60 -16.95
C GLU A 90 -1.18 13.24 -16.61
N TRP A 91 -0.74 13.44 -15.37
CA TRP A 91 0.60 13.04 -14.93
C TRP A 91 0.83 11.54 -15.08
N ILE A 92 -0.12 10.70 -14.67
CA ILE A 92 0.01 9.24 -14.75
C ILE A 92 0.10 8.79 -16.22
N SER A 93 -0.79 9.30 -17.08
CA SER A 93 -0.77 8.98 -18.51
C SER A 93 0.55 9.41 -19.15
N TRP A 94 0.94 10.67 -18.97
CA TRP A 94 2.16 11.24 -19.52
C TRP A 94 3.42 10.53 -19.02
N SER A 95 3.47 10.15 -17.74
CA SER A 95 4.63 9.50 -17.13
C SER A 95 4.96 8.14 -17.77
N SER A 96 3.92 7.45 -18.24
CA SER A 96 4.05 6.18 -18.97
C SER A 96 4.67 6.40 -20.36
N GLU A 97 4.34 7.51 -21.02
CA GLU A 97 4.87 7.86 -22.35
C GLU A 97 6.35 8.22 -22.31
N VAL A 98 6.78 8.96 -21.28
CA VAL A 98 8.17 9.42 -21.14
C VAL A 98 9.04 8.46 -20.31
N ASN A 99 8.50 7.34 -19.85
CA ASN A 99 9.19 6.37 -19.01
C ASN A 99 9.80 7.00 -17.74
N THR A 100 8.95 7.60 -16.92
CA THR A 100 9.31 8.08 -15.58
C THR A 100 8.27 7.61 -14.54
N PRO A 101 8.66 7.23 -13.32
CA PRO A 101 7.73 6.62 -12.37
C PRO A 101 6.95 7.69 -11.60
N ILE A 102 5.67 7.86 -11.98
CA ILE A 102 4.66 8.62 -11.24
C ILE A 102 3.47 7.69 -10.97
N ALA A 103 2.98 7.67 -9.73
CA ALA A 103 1.83 6.83 -9.34
C ALA A 103 0.69 7.68 -8.74
N PRO A 104 -0.57 7.20 -8.83
CA PRO A 104 -1.68 7.83 -8.14
C PRO A 104 -1.50 7.75 -6.62
N VAL A 105 -1.93 8.80 -5.92
CA VAL A 105 -2.13 8.76 -4.46
C VAL A 105 -3.61 8.49 -4.19
N ASN A 106 -3.94 7.20 -4.09
CA ASN A 106 -5.32 6.77 -3.85
C ASN A 106 -5.71 6.94 -2.37
N THR A 107 -6.95 7.38 -2.13
CA THR A 107 -7.59 7.42 -0.81
C THR A 107 -8.40 6.13 -0.58
N PRO A 108 -8.77 5.81 0.67
CA PRO A 108 -9.70 4.71 0.92
C PRO A 108 -11.02 4.81 0.15
N GLU A 109 -11.47 6.04 -0.17
CA GLU A 109 -12.69 6.27 -0.93
C GLU A 109 -12.52 5.99 -2.43
N ASN A 110 -11.40 6.37 -3.04
CA ASN A 110 -11.21 6.23 -4.48
C ASN A 110 -10.56 4.90 -4.88
N ILE A 111 -9.79 4.24 -3.99
CA ILE A 111 -9.07 2.99 -4.30
C ILE A 111 -10.03 1.87 -4.72
N ALA A 112 -11.25 1.83 -4.18
CA ALA A 112 -12.26 0.85 -4.56
C ALA A 112 -12.73 0.98 -6.02
N ARG A 113 -12.46 2.11 -6.68
CA ARG A 113 -12.76 2.38 -8.09
C ARG A 113 -11.54 2.21 -9.00
N ASP A 114 -10.36 1.96 -8.45
CA ASP A 114 -9.14 1.76 -9.22
C ASP A 114 -9.23 0.44 -10.01
N PRO A 115 -9.04 0.45 -11.35
CA PRO A 115 -9.19 -0.74 -12.16
C PRO A 115 -8.26 -1.88 -11.76
N GLN A 116 -7.02 -1.56 -11.35
CA GLN A 116 -6.04 -2.56 -10.93
C GLN A 116 -6.42 -3.13 -9.56
N PHE A 117 -6.92 -2.31 -8.65
CA PHE A 117 -7.44 -2.78 -7.36
C PHE A 117 -8.63 -3.72 -7.54
N GLN A 118 -9.61 -3.35 -8.36
CA GLN A 118 -10.78 -4.19 -8.65
C GLN A 118 -10.40 -5.52 -9.31
N HIS A 119 -9.41 -5.49 -10.21
CA HIS A 119 -8.92 -6.70 -10.88
C HIS A 119 -8.16 -7.64 -9.93
N ARG A 120 -7.38 -7.09 -9.00
CA ARG A 120 -6.45 -7.87 -8.15
C ARG A 120 -7.05 -8.28 -6.81
N LEU A 121 -7.96 -7.48 -6.27
CA LEU A 121 -8.53 -7.60 -4.94
C LEU A 121 -10.06 -7.38 -4.99
N PRO A 122 -10.81 -8.20 -5.74
CA PRO A 122 -12.26 -8.08 -5.78
C PRO A 122 -12.83 -8.32 -4.38
N TRP A 123 -13.67 -7.41 -3.91
CA TRP A 123 -14.30 -7.51 -2.59
C TRP A 123 -15.09 -8.81 -2.44
N ILE A 124 -14.88 -9.50 -1.32
CA ILE A 124 -15.77 -10.58 -0.87
C ILE A 124 -16.92 -9.93 -0.11
N THR A 125 -18.14 -10.14 -0.58
CA THR A 125 -19.31 -9.36 -0.13
C THR A 125 -19.77 -9.73 1.27
N GLN A 126 -20.45 -8.78 1.93
CA GLN A 126 -21.14 -9.01 3.20
C GLN A 126 -22.19 -10.14 3.14
N ASP A 127 -22.79 -10.42 1.99
CA ASP A 127 -23.72 -11.54 1.83
C ASP A 127 -23.00 -12.88 2.00
N ARG A 128 -21.72 -12.96 1.61
CA ARG A 128 -20.87 -14.13 1.82
C ARG A 128 -20.30 -14.18 3.25
N LEU A 129 -19.71 -13.09 3.74
CA LEU A 129 -18.89 -13.12 4.98
C LEU A 129 -19.48 -12.38 6.19
N GLY A 130 -20.59 -11.67 6.03
CA GLY A 130 -21.19 -10.80 7.06
C GLY A 130 -20.57 -9.41 7.17
N ALA A 131 -19.51 -9.16 6.41
CA ALA A 131 -18.92 -7.85 6.17
C ALA A 131 -18.18 -7.89 4.82
N ASP A 132 -18.01 -6.73 4.17
CA ASP A 132 -17.15 -6.65 3.00
C ASP A 132 -15.68 -6.81 3.41
N GLN A 133 -14.97 -7.74 2.78
CA GLN A 133 -13.58 -8.04 3.08
C GLN A 133 -12.74 -8.11 1.81
N LEU A 134 -11.45 -7.77 1.94
CA LEU A 134 -10.48 -7.99 0.87
C LEU A 134 -9.99 -9.44 0.89
N PRO A 135 -9.80 -10.06 -0.28
CA PRO A 135 -9.20 -11.39 -0.37
C PRO A 135 -7.70 -11.33 -0.05
N THR A 136 -7.07 -12.49 0.04
CA THR A 136 -5.61 -12.57 0.11
C THR A 136 -4.98 -11.98 -1.18
N PRO A 137 -3.94 -11.14 -1.08
CA PRO A 137 -3.24 -10.62 -2.25
C PRO A 137 -2.36 -11.67 -2.95
N ILE A 138 -2.22 -12.86 -2.35
CA ILE A 138 -1.35 -13.93 -2.84
C ILE A 138 -2.08 -14.74 -3.91
N GLN A 139 -1.61 -14.67 -5.14
CA GLN A 139 -2.08 -15.50 -6.25
C GLN A 139 -1.14 -16.70 -6.40
N VAL A 140 -1.69 -17.92 -6.37
CA VAL A 140 -0.95 -19.15 -6.61
C VAL A 140 -1.40 -19.71 -7.95
N LEU A 141 -0.46 -19.93 -8.86
CA LEU A 141 -0.77 -20.49 -10.18
C LEU A 141 -1.42 -21.86 -10.02
N ASP A 142 -2.40 -22.16 -10.87
CA ASP A 142 -3.14 -23.43 -10.90
C ASP A 142 -3.92 -23.76 -9.62
N HIS A 143 -4.17 -22.77 -8.75
CA HIS A 143 -4.96 -22.92 -7.54
C HIS A 143 -6.01 -21.81 -7.40
N GLU A 144 -7.24 -22.20 -7.06
CA GLU A 144 -8.27 -21.25 -6.67
C GLU A 144 -7.94 -20.65 -5.30
N GLN A 145 -8.19 -19.35 -5.14
CA GLN A 145 -8.02 -18.70 -3.85
C GLN A 145 -9.10 -19.18 -2.88
N PRO A 146 -8.74 -19.61 -1.66
CA PRO A 146 -9.73 -19.99 -0.67
C PRO A 146 -10.52 -18.75 -0.23
N ILE A 147 -11.84 -18.83 -0.33
CA ILE A 147 -12.76 -17.85 0.25
C ILE A 147 -13.05 -18.32 1.68
N PRO A 148 -12.76 -17.52 2.72
CA PRO A 148 -13.06 -17.91 4.09
C PRO A 148 -14.57 -18.07 4.31
N ASP A 149 -14.93 -18.71 5.42
CA ASP A 149 -16.30 -18.67 5.95
C ASP A 149 -16.50 -17.44 6.83
N ARG A 150 -17.76 -17.19 7.22
CA ARG A 150 -18.10 -16.13 8.17
C ARG A 150 -17.30 -16.28 9.45
N ALA A 151 -16.83 -15.15 10.00
CA ALA A 151 -16.15 -15.16 11.29
C ALA A 151 -17.09 -15.73 12.37
N PRO A 152 -16.60 -16.60 13.27
CA PRO A 152 -17.45 -17.23 14.25
C PRO A 152 -17.99 -16.23 15.26
N THR A 153 -19.21 -16.45 15.74
CA THR A 153 -19.73 -15.74 16.90
C THR A 153 -19.00 -16.18 18.17
N VAL A 154 -19.10 -15.36 19.22
CA VAL A 154 -18.58 -15.74 20.54
C VAL A 154 -19.21 -17.07 20.96
N GLY A 155 -18.37 -18.07 21.24
CA GLY A 155 -18.79 -19.40 21.70
C GLY A 155 -19.38 -20.32 20.63
N GLN A 156 -19.41 -19.94 19.35
CA GLN A 156 -20.04 -20.74 18.27
C GLN A 156 -19.54 -22.19 18.22
N HIS A 157 -18.25 -22.40 18.51
CA HIS A 157 -17.60 -23.71 18.41
C HIS A 157 -17.22 -24.30 19.77
N THR A 158 -17.74 -23.77 20.89
CA THR A 158 -17.39 -24.26 22.23
C THR A 158 -17.73 -25.75 22.38
N ASP A 159 -18.98 -26.13 22.09
CA ASP A 159 -19.44 -27.50 22.30
C ASP A 159 -18.77 -28.48 21.31
N SER A 160 -18.61 -28.08 20.03
CA SER A 160 -17.95 -28.94 19.04
C SER A 160 -16.49 -29.19 19.38
N VAL A 161 -15.74 -28.18 19.85
CA VAL A 161 -14.35 -28.38 20.28
C VAL A 161 -14.27 -29.28 21.50
N LEU A 162 -15.12 -29.06 22.52
CA LEU A 162 -15.11 -29.89 23.73
C LEU A 162 -15.47 -31.34 23.44
N ALA A 163 -16.53 -31.58 22.66
CA ALA A 163 -17.01 -32.91 22.36
C ALA A 163 -16.11 -33.62 21.32
N GLU A 164 -15.89 -33.00 20.17
CA GLU A 164 -15.29 -33.67 19.00
C GLU A 164 -13.76 -33.69 19.07
N ILE A 165 -13.13 -32.69 19.69
CA ILE A 165 -11.66 -32.58 19.76
C ILE A 165 -11.13 -33.04 21.13
N LEU A 166 -11.80 -32.67 22.22
CA LEU A 166 -11.34 -32.99 23.58
C LEU A 166 -12.01 -34.23 24.18
N GLY A 167 -13.07 -34.76 23.56
CA GLY A 167 -13.75 -35.98 23.98
C GLY A 167 -14.60 -35.84 25.23
N TYR A 168 -15.09 -34.63 25.54
CA TYR A 168 -15.95 -34.39 26.70
C TYR A 168 -17.36 -34.89 26.40
N ASP A 169 -17.98 -35.56 27.36
CA ASP A 169 -19.39 -35.91 27.26
C ASP A 169 -20.31 -34.72 27.58
N SER A 170 -21.61 -34.91 27.38
CA SER A 170 -22.62 -33.87 27.61
C SER A 170 -22.68 -33.40 29.06
N ASP A 171 -22.33 -34.26 30.02
CA ASP A 171 -22.44 -33.99 31.44
C ASP A 171 -21.28 -33.08 31.87
N GLN A 172 -20.07 -33.41 31.45
CA GLN A 172 -18.87 -32.58 31.65
C GLN A 172 -19.03 -31.19 31.03
N ILE A 173 -19.56 -31.08 29.81
CA ILE A 173 -19.81 -29.79 29.16
C ILE A 173 -20.83 -28.96 29.94
N SER A 174 -21.89 -29.61 30.42
CA SER A 174 -22.94 -28.96 31.22
C SER A 174 -22.41 -28.44 32.57
N GLU A 175 -21.55 -29.21 33.24
CA GLU A 175 -20.90 -28.80 34.50
C GLU A 175 -20.02 -27.56 34.31
N LEU A 176 -19.20 -27.52 33.26
CA LEU A 176 -18.37 -26.34 32.94
C LEU A 176 -19.22 -25.10 32.67
N ARG A 177 -20.35 -25.29 31.99
CA ARG A 177 -21.30 -24.20 31.70
C ARG A 177 -21.95 -23.69 32.97
N ALA A 178 -22.40 -24.58 33.86
CA ALA A 178 -22.98 -24.22 35.15
C ALA A 178 -21.97 -23.52 36.07
N ALA A 179 -20.69 -23.89 36.00
CA ALA A 179 -19.59 -23.25 36.72
C ALA A 179 -19.17 -21.88 36.12
N GLY A 180 -19.78 -21.45 35.00
CA GLY A 180 -19.50 -20.16 34.37
C GLY A 180 -18.17 -20.08 33.64
N VAL A 181 -17.55 -21.22 33.30
CA VAL A 181 -16.21 -21.31 32.69
C VAL A 181 -16.14 -20.59 31.33
N PHE A 182 -17.25 -20.55 30.58
CA PHE A 182 -17.32 -19.89 29.27
C PHE A 182 -17.68 -18.39 29.34
N GLY A 183 -17.84 -17.82 30.54
CA GLY A 183 -18.32 -16.47 30.74
C GLY A 183 -19.83 -16.32 30.52
N THR A 184 -20.35 -15.10 30.70
CA THR A 184 -21.76 -14.78 30.46
C THR A 184 -22.00 -14.46 28.98
N ALA A 185 -23.10 -14.99 28.42
CA ALA A 185 -23.57 -14.55 27.12
C ALA A 185 -23.83 -13.03 27.18
N LYS A 186 -23.27 -12.28 26.22
CA LYS A 186 -23.54 -10.85 26.04
C LYS A 186 -24.84 -10.64 25.28
#